data_AF-A0A7W2SD11-F1
#
_entry.id   AF-A0A7W2SD11-F1
#
_cell.length_a   1.000
_cell.length_b   1.000
_cell.length_c   1.000
_cell.angle_alpha   90.00
_cell.angle_beta   90.00
_cell.angle_gamma   90.00
#
_symmetry.space_group_name_H-M   'P 1'
#
loop_
_entity.id
_entity.type
_entity.pdbx_description
1 polymer ?
#
loop_
_entity_poly.entity_id
_entity_poly.type
_entity_poly.pdbx_seq_one_letter_code
_entity_poly.pdbx_strand_id
1 'polypeptide(L)'
;MKKLILALTVLALTSTAAFCQEDEAELMAASSEYIVSLLAQCKNDAVEDEITTSEMNSYLLNCINDELEASYYMAIKVLPEEN
;
A
#
# COMPACT_ATOMS: atom_id res chain seq x y z
N MET A 1 -50.15 -1.24 -49.84
CA MET A 1 -49.52 -2.40 -49.14
C MET A 1 -48.03 -2.33 -49.45
N LYS A 2 -47.08 -2.30 -48.52
CA LYS A 2 -46.84 -3.19 -47.38
C LYS A 2 -46.10 -2.40 -46.29
N LYS A 3 -46.43 -2.68 -45.04
CA LYS A 3 -45.84 -2.11 -43.82
C LYS A 3 -44.38 -2.57 -43.70
N LEU A 4 -43.45 -1.66 -43.43
CA LEU A 4 -42.16 -2.00 -42.83
C LEU A 4 -41.84 -0.99 -41.74
N ILE A 5 -42.41 -1.26 -40.56
CA ILE A 5 -41.91 -0.75 -39.29
C ILE A 5 -40.64 -1.56 -39.02
N LEU A 6 -39.46 -0.93 -39.10
CA LEU A 6 -38.25 -1.54 -38.55
C LEU A 6 -37.96 -0.86 -37.22
N ALA A 7 -38.12 -1.64 -36.17
CA ALA A 7 -38.02 -1.25 -34.78
C ALA A 7 -36.63 -0.69 -34.44
N LEU A 8 -36.60 0.47 -33.78
CA LEU A 8 -35.44 0.89 -32.99
C LEU A 8 -35.36 -0.02 -31.76
N THR A 9 -34.54 -1.06 -31.85
CA THR A 9 -34.08 -1.77 -30.66
C THR A 9 -33.08 -0.87 -29.94
N VAL A 10 -33.56 -0.19 -28.91
CA VAL A 10 -32.70 0.49 -27.93
C VAL A 10 -31.85 -0.59 -27.29
N LEU A 11 -30.57 -0.63 -27.65
CA LEU A 11 -29.57 -1.40 -26.94
C LEU A 11 -29.44 -0.72 -25.57
N ALA A 12 -30.19 -1.21 -24.59
CA ALA A 12 -29.91 -0.90 -23.20
C ALA A 12 -28.51 -1.46 -22.94
N LEU A 13 -27.52 -0.57 -22.90
CA LEU A 13 -26.25 -0.83 -22.24
C LEU A 13 -26.61 -1.11 -20.78
N THR A 14 -26.90 -2.37 -20.47
CA THR A 14 -26.92 -2.84 -19.10
C THR A 14 -25.46 -2.75 -18.67
N SER A 15 -25.11 -1.62 -18.07
CA SER A 15 -23.88 -1.45 -17.33
C SER A 15 -23.81 -2.62 -16.36
N THR A 16 -23.01 -3.64 -16.71
CA THR A 16 -22.54 -4.58 -15.73
C THR A 16 -21.73 -3.72 -14.79
N ALA A 17 -22.32 -3.36 -13.65
CA ALA A 17 -21.55 -3.01 -12.47
C ALA A 17 -20.66 -4.23 -12.22
N ALA A 18 -19.46 -4.20 -12.81
CA ALA A 18 -18.37 -5.04 -12.39
C ALA A 18 -18.15 -4.62 -10.94
N PHE A 19 -18.70 -5.42 -10.03
CA PHE A 19 -18.33 -5.35 -8.64
C PHE A 19 -16.82 -5.56 -8.62
N CYS A 20 -16.09 -4.45 -8.53
CA CYS A 20 -14.71 -4.47 -8.08
C CYS A 20 -14.83 -4.99 -6.65
N GLN A 21 -14.67 -6.30 -6.49
CA GLN A 21 -14.30 -6.86 -5.20
C GLN A 21 -12.96 -6.20 -4.91
N GLU A 22 -13.00 -5.12 -4.14
CA GLU A 22 -11.83 -4.63 -3.39
C GLU A 22 -11.53 -5.72 -2.35
N ASP A 23 -11.10 -6.89 -2.82
CA ASP A 23 -10.31 -7.76 -1.97
C ASP A 23 -9.01 -6.97 -1.79
N GLU A 24 -8.89 -6.26 -0.67
CA GLU A 24 -7.62 -5.70 -0.22
C GLU A 24 -6.59 -6.81 -0.36
N ALA A 25 -5.64 -6.62 -1.26
CA ALA A 25 -4.62 -7.63 -1.50
C ALA A 25 -3.96 -7.94 -0.15
N GLU A 26 -4.01 -9.22 0.26
CA GLU A 26 -3.45 -9.64 1.54
C GLU A 26 -1.94 -9.36 1.51
N LEU A 27 -1.52 -8.29 2.20
CA LEU A 27 -0.13 -7.85 2.20
C LEU A 27 0.72 -8.94 2.85
N MET A 28 1.89 -9.22 2.28
CA MET A 28 2.80 -10.19 2.88
C MET A 28 3.70 -9.52 3.91
N ALA A 29 4.28 -10.31 4.82
CA ALA A 29 5.37 -9.84 5.65
C ALA A 29 6.64 -9.68 4.81
N ALA A 30 7.38 -8.59 5.05
CA ALA A 30 8.73 -8.42 4.50
C ALA A 30 9.73 -9.40 5.13
N SER A 31 10.83 -9.66 4.43
CA SER A 31 11.95 -10.42 5.03
C SER A 31 12.62 -9.61 6.14
N SER A 32 13.21 -10.33 7.11
CA SER A 32 13.95 -9.70 8.19
C SER A 32 15.12 -8.87 7.67
N GLU A 33 15.82 -9.35 6.64
CA GLU A 33 16.95 -8.63 6.03
C GLU A 33 16.50 -7.31 5.41
N TYR A 34 15.31 -7.28 4.79
CA TYR A 34 14.78 -6.05 4.21
C TYR A 34 14.45 -5.03 5.30
N ILE A 35 13.77 -5.45 6.37
CA ILE A 35 13.43 -4.58 7.50
C ILE A 35 14.69 -4.01 8.17
N VAL A 36 15.75 -4.81 8.31
CA VAL A 36 17.05 -4.34 8.84
C VAL A 36 17.71 -3.34 7.90
N SER A 37 17.58 -3.52 6.58
CA SER A 37 18.09 -2.56 5.61
C SER A 37 17.37 -1.21 5.70
N LEU A 38 16.05 -1.22 5.89
CA LEU A 38 15.25 -0.02 6.13
C LEU A 38 15.62 0.66 7.44
N LEU A 39 15.87 -0.10 8.51
CA LEU A 39 16.36 0.47 9.78
C LEU A 39 17.66 1.26 9.58
N ALA A 40 18.60 0.75 8.79
CA ALA A 40 19.86 1.44 8.52
C ALA A 40 19.66 2.73 7.72
N GLN A 41 18.77 2.71 6.71
CA GLN A 41 18.40 3.89 5.95
C GLN A 41 17.73 4.95 6.85
N CYS A 42 16.66 4.58 7.55
CA CYS A 42 15.90 5.48 8.43
C CYS A 42 16.77 6.09 9.55
N LYS A 43 17.83 5.40 10.00
CA LYS A 43 18.79 5.99 10.95
C LYS A 43 19.62 7.11 10.33
N ASN A 44 20.02 6.97 9.07
CA ASN A 44 20.76 8.03 8.39
C ASN A 44 19.84 9.24 8.18
N ASP A 45 18.61 9.00 7.74
CA ASP A 45 17.60 10.04 7.55
C ASP A 45 17.29 10.75 8.88
N ALA A 46 17.17 10.01 9.98
CA ALA A 46 16.99 10.58 11.31
C ALA A 46 18.14 11.51 11.75
N VAL A 47 19.38 11.22 11.32
CA VAL A 47 20.53 12.07 11.59
C VAL A 47 20.49 13.34 10.73
N GLU A 48 20.12 13.22 9.46
CA GLU A 48 19.95 14.37 8.55
C GLU A 48 18.81 15.30 9.00
N ASP A 49 17.72 14.72 9.54
CA ASP A 49 16.56 15.42 10.07
C ASP A 49 16.75 15.94 11.51
N GLU A 50 17.93 15.73 12.10
CA GLU A 50 18.28 16.14 13.49
C GLU A 50 17.30 15.60 14.55
N ILE A 51 16.79 14.37 14.36
CA ILE A 51 15.83 13.75 15.26
C ILE A 51 16.47 13.52 16.64
N THR A 52 15.75 13.91 17.68
CA THR A 52 16.24 13.77 19.05
C THR A 52 16.21 12.31 19.52
N THR A 53 17.07 11.96 20.48
CA THR A 53 17.08 10.61 21.07
C THR A 53 15.74 10.21 21.67
N SER A 54 14.97 11.15 22.24
CA SER A 54 13.64 10.88 22.78
C SER A 54 12.60 10.53 21.73
N GLU A 55 12.80 10.96 20.48
CA GLU A 55 11.87 10.76 19.36
C GLU A 55 12.32 9.61 18.44
N MET A 56 13.59 9.23 18.52
CA MET A 56 14.25 8.27 17.63
C MET A 56 13.44 6.99 17.40
N ASN A 57 12.97 6.33 18.46
CA ASN A 57 12.24 5.07 18.29
C ASN A 57 10.90 5.24 17.54
N SER A 58 10.19 6.33 17.80
CA SER A 58 8.93 6.63 17.11
C SER A 58 9.18 7.03 15.66
N TYR A 59 10.22 7.83 15.41
CA TYR A 59 10.63 8.19 14.06
C TYR A 59 10.98 6.95 13.23
N LEU A 60 11.87 6.08 13.76
CA LEU A 60 12.32 4.87 13.06
C LEU A 60 11.15 3.93 12.74
N LEU A 61 10.20 3.76 13.68
CA LEU A 61 9.05 2.88 13.46
C LEU A 61 8.14 3.42 12.35
N ASN A 62 7.92 4.74 12.32
CA ASN A 62 7.12 5.37 11.28
C ASN A 62 7.82 5.28 9.92
N CYS A 63 9.10 5.68 9.85
CA CYS A 63 9.89 5.63 8.62
C CYS A 63 9.91 4.22 8.00
N ILE A 64 10.17 3.19 8.81
CA ILE A 64 10.15 1.81 8.31
C ILE A 64 8.76 1.41 7.80
N ASN A 65 7.68 1.79 8.51
CA ASN A 65 6.33 1.45 8.09
C ASN A 65 5.89 2.19 6.82
N ASP A 66 6.32 3.43 6.63
CA ASP A 66 6.05 4.20 5.40
C ASP A 66 6.73 3.52 4.19
N GLU A 67 7.97 3.04 4.34
CA GLU A 67 8.69 2.29 3.30
C GLU A 67 8.07 0.91 3.02
N LEU A 68 7.60 0.22 4.07
CA LEU A 68 6.88 -1.06 3.93
C LEU A 68 5.54 -0.86 3.20
N GLU A 69 4.78 0.18 3.54
CA GLU A 69 3.52 0.51 2.88
C GLU A 69 3.73 0.84 1.40
N ALA A 70 4.72 1.69 1.08
CA ALA A 70 5.08 2.02 -0.29
C ALA A 70 5.51 0.79 -1.11
N SER A 71 5.97 -0.26 -0.42
CA SER A 71 6.40 -1.53 -0.99
C SER A 71 5.33 -2.64 -0.93
N TYR A 72 4.11 -2.34 -0.49
CA TYR A 72 3.01 -3.30 -0.31
C TYR A 72 3.32 -4.45 0.67
N TYR A 73 3.99 -4.14 1.78
CA TYR A 73 4.23 -5.07 2.89
C TYR A 73 3.42 -4.69 4.14
N MET A 74 3.20 -5.68 5.02
CA MET A 74 2.62 -5.44 6.34
C MET A 74 3.51 -4.54 7.20
N ALA A 75 2.89 -3.63 7.95
CA ALA A 75 3.56 -2.82 8.96
C ALA A 75 4.08 -3.67 10.14
N ILE A 76 5.17 -3.22 10.75
CA ILE A 76 5.73 -3.77 11.99
C ILE A 76 5.27 -2.97 13.21
N LYS A 77 5.26 -3.62 14.37
CA LYS A 77 4.86 -3.00 15.66
C LYS A 77 6.03 -2.70 16.59
N VAL A 78 7.19 -3.29 16.30
CA VAL A 78 8.40 -3.20 17.11
C VAL A 78 9.58 -3.06 16.15
N LEU A 79 10.58 -2.27 16.54
CA LEU A 79 11.83 -2.16 15.79
C LEU A 79 12.58 -3.50 15.81
N PRO A 80 13.29 -3.86 14.73
CA PRO A 80 14.14 -5.04 14.73
C PRO A 80 15.32 -4.84 15.69
N GLU A 81 15.82 -5.94 16.27
CA GLU A 81 17.06 -5.89 17.05
C GLU A 81 18.26 -5.63 16.13
N GLU A 82 19.19 -4.80 16.59
CA GLU A 82 20.47 -4.60 15.91
C GLU A 82 21.36 -5.83 16.16
N ASN A 83 21.65 -6.59 15.10
CA ASN A 83 22.63 -7.68 15.14
C ASN A 83 24.07 -7.16 15.11
#